data_AF-A0A820GYT1-F1
#
_entry.id   AF-A0A820GYT1-F1
#
_cell.length_a   1.000
_cell.length_b   1.000
_cell.length_c   1.000
_cell.angle_alpha   90.00
_cell.angle_beta   90.00
_cell.angle_gamma   90.00
#
_symmetry.space_group_name_H-M   'P 1'
#
loop_
_entity.id
_entity.type
_entity.pdbx_description
1 polymer ?
#
loop_
_entity_poly.entity_id
_entity_poly.type
_entity_poly.pdbx_seq_one_letter_code
_entity_poly.pdbx_strand_id
1 'polypeptide(L)'
;ELVSTENSEYHTNTQTFEVVLDIGTRYIVVDCGGGTVDMTVHELDNKMGTLKELYKATGGPYGSVGVDQEFEKLMSSIFGKELIEDFKIKRPAGYVDLMIAFEARKRTASPFKNSPSNISLPFSFIDFYKKKKGSAIESAIRRFNDPDIKWSTQGMMRLSSEAMKRLFHPTVEKIKSTIGDVLNSPDVKGIHYLFLVGGFAESPILQHEIRRAFSSILKVIIPQDVSLTILKGAVLFGLDPTIVNVRRSRLTYGVSVLNRYVSDYHPPEKKIVKDNIEWCADIFDKFVLVDQSIGLGDTV
;
A
#
# COMPACT_ATOMS: atom_id res chain seq x y z
N GLU A 1 -33.43 -8.59 52.23
CA GLU A 1 -33.39 -7.19 51.76
C GLU A 1 -32.21 -7.01 50.82
N LEU A 2 -32.43 -6.20 49.76
CA LEU A 2 -31.46 -5.57 48.84
C LEU A 2 -30.88 -6.40 47.65
N VAL A 3 -31.71 -6.55 46.63
CA VAL A 3 -31.64 -5.97 45.25
C VAL A 3 -30.25 -5.63 44.61
N SER A 4 -30.12 -6.08 43.33
CA SER A 4 -29.35 -5.54 42.18
C SER A 4 -27.82 -5.71 42.17
N THR A 5 -27.11 -5.91 41.05
CA THR A 5 -27.31 -5.55 39.62
C THR A 5 -26.48 -6.49 38.74
N GLU A 6 -27.03 -6.90 37.58
CA GLU A 6 -26.28 -7.45 36.46
C GLU A 6 -25.41 -6.35 35.82
N ASN A 7 -24.14 -6.67 35.53
CA ASN A 7 -23.31 -5.92 34.59
C ASN A 7 -22.68 -6.93 33.63
N SER A 8 -23.13 -6.92 32.37
CA SER A 8 -22.52 -7.66 31.28
C SER A 8 -21.28 -6.91 30.79
N GLU A 9 -20.09 -7.38 31.17
CA GLU A 9 -18.84 -6.94 30.55
C GLU A 9 -18.64 -7.68 29.22
N TYR A 10 -18.56 -6.90 28.14
CA TYR A 10 -18.10 -7.36 26.84
C TYR A 10 -16.62 -7.75 26.94
N HIS A 11 -16.33 -9.04 27.06
CA HIS A 11 -14.96 -9.56 26.91
C HIS A 11 -14.48 -9.40 25.47
N THR A 12 -13.70 -8.34 25.20
CA THR A 12 -12.77 -8.32 24.06
C THR A 12 -11.61 -9.24 24.39
N ASN A 13 -11.72 -10.48 23.93
CA ASN A 13 -10.71 -11.52 24.05
C ASN A 13 -9.45 -11.09 23.26
N THR A 14 -8.52 -10.41 23.91
CA THR A 14 -7.33 -9.83 23.28
C THR A 14 -6.15 -10.76 23.54
N GLN A 15 -5.98 -11.77 22.69
CA GLN A 15 -4.76 -12.58 22.69
C GLN A 15 -3.61 -11.75 22.11
N THR A 16 -2.72 -11.28 22.97
CA THR A 16 -1.37 -10.87 22.60
C THR A 16 -0.60 -12.12 22.14
N PHE A 17 -0.50 -12.31 20.83
CA PHE A 17 0.38 -13.33 20.28
C PHE A 17 1.82 -12.82 20.34
N GLU A 18 2.59 -13.27 21.34
CA GLU A 18 4.05 -13.27 21.22
C GLU A 18 4.43 -14.30 20.16
N VAL A 19 4.72 -13.83 18.95
CA VAL A 19 5.25 -14.69 17.90
C VAL A 19 6.75 -14.78 18.14
N VAL A 20 7.17 -15.87 18.79
CA VAL A 20 8.58 -16.25 18.84
C VAL A 20 8.96 -16.78 17.45
N LEU A 21 9.82 -16.05 16.75
CA LEU A 21 10.35 -16.47 15.45
C LEU A 21 11.68 -17.20 15.67
N ASP A 22 11.80 -18.40 15.12
CA ASP A 22 13.04 -19.17 15.17
C ASP A 22 14.03 -18.68 14.10
N ILE A 23 15.32 -18.93 14.30
CA ILE A 23 16.36 -18.64 13.30
C ILE A 23 16.00 -19.34 11.98
N GLY A 24 16.26 -18.68 10.86
CA GLY A 24 15.91 -19.16 9.53
C GLY A 24 14.45 -18.94 9.18
N THR A 25 13.62 -18.41 10.08
CA THR A 25 12.26 -18.02 9.76
C THR A 25 12.27 -16.92 8.71
N ARG A 26 11.53 -17.13 7.63
CA ARG A 26 11.34 -16.15 6.57
C ARG A 26 9.94 -15.59 6.59
N TYR A 27 9.84 -14.28 6.39
CA TYR A 27 8.58 -13.57 6.40
C TYR A 27 8.58 -12.42 5.40
N ILE A 28 7.38 -12.07 4.94
CA ILE A 28 7.16 -10.89 4.13
C ILE A 28 6.50 -9.80 5.00
N VAL A 29 7.00 -8.58 4.89
CA VAL A 29 6.34 -7.38 5.42
C VAL A 29 5.69 -6.66 4.25
N VAL A 30 4.39 -6.40 4.37
CA VAL A 30 3.57 -5.68 3.39
C VAL A 30 3.11 -4.40 4.06
N ASP A 31 3.81 -3.30 3.81
CA ASP A 31 3.46 -1.97 4.27
C ASP A 31 2.46 -1.34 3.31
N CYS A 32 1.18 -1.36 3.70
CA CYS A 32 0.10 -0.69 2.99
C CYS A 32 -0.10 0.71 3.56
N GLY A 33 0.57 1.69 2.94
CA GLY A 33 0.41 3.11 3.25
C GLY A 33 -0.78 3.77 2.54
N GLY A 34 -0.87 5.09 2.70
CA GLY A 34 -1.87 5.90 2.01
C GLY A 34 -1.60 6.02 0.51
N GLY A 35 -0.36 6.36 0.15
CA GLY A 35 0.04 6.53 -1.25
C GLY A 35 0.65 5.27 -1.87
N THR A 36 1.53 4.60 -1.14
CA THR A 36 2.30 3.46 -1.63
C THR A 36 1.95 2.18 -0.89
N VAL A 37 2.28 1.07 -1.54
CA VAL A 37 2.41 -0.23 -0.90
C VAL A 37 3.82 -0.71 -1.14
N ASP A 38 4.53 -1.08 -0.08
CA ASP A 38 5.93 -1.49 -0.10
C ASP A 38 6.07 -2.87 0.54
N MET A 39 6.82 -3.76 -0.10
CA MET A 39 6.96 -5.16 0.29
C MET A 39 8.43 -5.53 0.40
N THR A 40 8.80 -6.17 1.49
CA THR A 40 10.16 -6.64 1.77
C THR A 40 10.12 -8.05 2.33
N VAL A 41 11.10 -8.87 1.97
CA VAL A 41 11.23 -10.25 2.45
C VAL A 41 12.47 -10.36 3.30
N HIS A 42 12.30 -10.87 4.52
CA HIS A 42 13.37 -11.00 5.50
C HIS A 42 13.53 -12.44 5.95
N GLU A 43 14.77 -12.78 6.33
CA GLU A 43 15.13 -13.97 7.08
C GLU A 43 15.72 -13.55 8.43
N LEU A 44 15.31 -14.23 9.50
CA LEU A 44 15.95 -14.08 10.80
C LEU A 44 17.28 -14.84 10.79
N ASP A 45 18.39 -14.10 10.77
CA ASP A 45 19.73 -14.63 10.48
C ASP A 45 20.35 -15.35 11.69
N ASN A 46 20.14 -14.84 12.90
CA ASN A 46 20.74 -15.43 14.11
C ASN A 46 19.91 -15.20 15.39
N LYS A 47 20.36 -15.79 16.51
CA LYS A 47 19.74 -15.65 17.85
C LYS A 47 19.76 -14.23 18.40
N MET A 48 20.62 -13.35 17.86
CA MET A 48 20.71 -11.95 18.28
C MET A 48 19.64 -11.08 17.59
N GLY A 49 18.86 -11.65 16.65
CA GLY A 49 17.74 -10.98 16.03
C GLY A 49 18.09 -10.17 14.78
N THR A 50 19.27 -10.37 14.19
CA THR A 50 19.65 -9.65 12.96
C THR A 50 18.84 -10.15 11.76
N LEU A 51 18.55 -9.22 10.84
CA LEU A 51 17.68 -9.43 9.70
C LEU A 51 18.47 -9.36 8.39
N LYS A 52 18.25 -10.37 7.56
CA LYS A 52 18.76 -10.44 6.19
C LYS A 52 17.64 -10.19 5.19
N GLU A 53 17.78 -9.18 4.33
CA GLU A 53 16.84 -8.95 3.23
C GLU A 53 17.10 -9.96 2.09
N LEU A 54 16.12 -10.82 1.81
CA LEU A 54 16.24 -11.89 0.80
C LEU A 54 15.83 -11.42 -0.59
N TYR A 55 14.88 -10.50 -0.67
CA TYR A 55 14.27 -10.06 -1.91
C TYR A 55 14.14 -8.56 -1.92
N LYS A 56 14.43 -7.95 -3.07
CA LYS A 56 14.39 -6.49 -3.21
C LYS A 56 13.05 -5.92 -2.79
N ALA A 57 13.10 -4.79 -2.10
CA ALA A 57 11.92 -3.96 -1.88
C ALA A 57 11.13 -3.77 -3.19
N THR A 58 9.88 -4.24 -3.21
CA THR A 58 8.97 -4.18 -4.36
C THR A 58 7.67 -3.50 -3.93
N GLY A 59 7.02 -2.77 -4.82
CA GLY A 59 5.86 -1.98 -4.42
C GLY A 59 5.30 -1.14 -5.55
N GLY A 60 4.40 -0.23 -5.20
CA GLY A 60 3.90 0.77 -6.15
C GLY A 60 2.85 1.72 -5.59
N PRO A 61 2.39 2.67 -6.42
CA PRO A 61 1.54 3.79 -5.99
C PRO A 61 0.06 3.39 -5.93
N TYR A 62 -0.26 2.32 -5.20
CA TYR A 62 -1.61 1.76 -5.06
C TYR A 62 -2.00 1.55 -3.60
N GLY A 63 -1.69 2.53 -2.75
CA GLY A 63 -2.18 2.59 -1.36
C GLY A 63 -3.66 2.96 -1.23
N SER A 64 -4.10 3.36 -0.03
CA SER A 64 -5.50 3.72 0.25
C SER A 64 -6.07 4.83 -0.65
N VAL A 65 -5.21 5.69 -1.21
CA VAL A 65 -5.58 6.74 -2.18
C VAL A 65 -6.23 6.15 -3.43
N GLY A 66 -5.93 4.90 -3.81
CA GLY A 66 -6.62 4.23 -4.92
C GLY A 66 -8.12 4.10 -4.67
N VAL A 67 -8.55 3.92 -3.42
CA VAL A 67 -9.97 3.86 -3.05
C VAL A 67 -10.64 5.24 -3.18
N ASP A 68 -9.90 6.31 -2.85
CA ASP A 68 -10.38 7.69 -3.03
C ASP A 68 -10.55 8.04 -4.50
N GLN A 69 -9.64 7.55 -5.35
CA GLN A 69 -9.74 7.71 -6.80
C GLN A 69 -10.97 6.99 -7.36
N GLU A 70 -11.29 5.78 -6.89
CA GLU A 70 -12.52 5.08 -7.29
C GLU A 70 -13.77 5.82 -6.83
N PHE A 71 -13.76 6.42 -5.63
CA PHE A 71 -14.86 7.29 -5.20
C PHE A 71 -15.01 8.53 -6.10
N GLU A 72 -13.91 9.18 -6.49
CA GLU A 72 -13.95 10.32 -7.41
C GLU A 72 -14.46 9.92 -8.80
N LYS A 73 -14.06 8.74 -9.31
CA LYS A 73 -14.60 8.18 -10.56
C LYS A 73 -16.10 7.93 -10.45
N LEU A 74 -16.57 7.42 -9.31
CA LEU A 74 -18.00 7.26 -9.05
C LEU A 74 -18.73 8.61 -9.06
N MET A 75 -18.21 9.61 -8.35
CA MET A 75 -18.77 10.97 -8.36
C MET A 75 -18.80 11.56 -9.78
N SER A 76 -17.75 11.36 -10.56
CA SER A 76 -17.66 11.79 -11.96
C SER A 76 -18.67 11.07 -12.85
N SER A 77 -18.95 9.78 -12.58
CA SER A 77 -19.93 9.00 -13.33
C SER A 77 -21.36 9.42 -13.03
N ILE A 78 -21.66 9.78 -11.78
CA ILE A 78 -23.01 10.21 -11.36
C ILE A 78 -23.28 11.67 -11.80
N PHE A 79 -22.34 12.57 -11.54
CA PHE A 79 -22.56 14.02 -11.65
C PHE A 79 -21.92 14.66 -12.89
N GLY A 80 -21.07 13.93 -13.59
CA GLY A 80 -20.32 14.36 -14.77
C GLY A 80 -18.90 14.79 -14.44
N LYS A 81 -17.92 14.26 -15.18
CA LYS A 81 -16.48 14.51 -14.99
C LYS A 81 -16.14 16.01 -14.98
N GLU A 82 -16.58 16.75 -16.00
CA GLU A 82 -16.33 18.19 -16.10
C GLU A 82 -16.87 18.96 -14.89
N LEU A 83 -18.00 18.53 -14.32
CA LEU A 83 -18.60 19.19 -13.15
C LEU A 83 -17.74 18.97 -11.90
N ILE A 84 -17.22 17.76 -11.71
CA ILE A 84 -16.31 17.44 -10.61
C ILE A 84 -15.00 18.23 -10.73
N GLU A 85 -14.41 18.26 -11.92
CA GLU A 85 -13.18 19.04 -12.19
C GLU A 85 -13.41 20.54 -11.94
N ASP A 86 -14.50 21.10 -12.45
CA ASP A 86 -14.91 22.48 -12.20
C ASP A 86 -15.11 22.76 -10.70
N PHE A 87 -15.69 21.82 -9.96
CA PHE A 87 -15.93 21.95 -8.52
C PHE A 87 -14.62 21.97 -7.72
N LYS A 88 -13.65 21.12 -8.07
CA LYS A 88 -12.32 21.08 -7.45
C LYS A 88 -11.60 22.42 -7.58
N ILE A 89 -11.70 23.06 -8.75
CA ILE A 89 -11.05 24.34 -9.02
C ILE A 89 -11.82 25.51 -8.37
N LYS A 90 -13.15 25.56 -8.53
CA LYS A 90 -13.96 26.73 -8.14
C LYS A 90 -14.37 26.71 -6.68
N ARG A 91 -14.41 25.54 -6.03
CA ARG A 91 -14.82 25.35 -4.63
C ARG A 91 -13.93 24.30 -3.93
N PRO A 92 -12.60 24.51 -3.85
CA PRO A 92 -11.66 23.53 -3.31
C PRO A 92 -11.97 23.11 -1.87
N ALA A 93 -12.36 24.05 -1.00
CA ALA A 93 -12.76 23.73 0.38
C ALA A 93 -13.96 22.76 0.43
N GLY A 94 -14.96 22.95 -0.45
CA GLY A 94 -16.10 22.05 -0.55
C GLY A 94 -15.73 20.66 -1.08
N TYR A 95 -14.71 20.56 -1.93
CA TYR A 95 -14.16 19.28 -2.35
C TYR A 95 -13.40 18.58 -1.22
N VAL A 96 -12.63 19.32 -0.43
CA VAL A 96 -11.97 18.77 0.77
C VAL A 96 -13.00 18.23 1.76
N ASP A 97 -14.07 18.98 2.05
CA ASP A 97 -15.16 18.53 2.93
C ASP A 97 -15.81 17.24 2.42
N LEU A 98 -16.02 17.13 1.11
CA LEU A 98 -16.56 15.93 0.47
C LEU A 98 -15.63 14.72 0.68
N MET A 99 -14.33 14.90 0.45
CA MET A 99 -13.35 13.83 0.62
C MET A 99 -13.18 13.43 2.09
N ILE A 100 -13.26 14.38 3.04
CA ILE A 100 -13.27 14.09 4.48
C ILE A 100 -14.51 13.26 4.86
N ALA A 101 -15.68 13.63 4.34
CA ALA A 101 -16.91 12.89 4.59
C ALA A 101 -16.83 11.44 4.06
N PHE A 102 -16.18 11.24 2.90
CA PHE A 102 -15.91 9.91 2.36
C PHE A 102 -14.88 9.14 3.20
N GLU A 103 -13.74 9.76 3.54
CA GLU A 103 -12.67 9.15 4.35
C GLU A 103 -13.21 8.56 5.66
N ALA A 104 -14.09 9.29 6.36
CA ALA A 104 -14.71 8.82 7.59
C ALA A 104 -15.52 7.51 7.40
N ARG A 105 -16.17 7.34 6.24
CA ARG A 105 -16.90 6.11 5.90
C ARG A 105 -15.98 5.02 5.38
N LYS A 106 -14.95 5.37 4.62
CA LYS A 106 -13.91 4.45 4.15
C LYS A 106 -13.19 3.77 5.32
N ARG A 107 -12.77 4.52 6.35
CA ARG A 107 -12.09 3.99 7.55
C ARG A 107 -12.95 3.01 8.36
N THR A 108 -14.26 3.23 8.38
CA THR A 108 -15.20 2.41 9.17
C THR A 108 -15.88 1.30 8.37
N ALA A 109 -15.62 1.22 7.06
CA ALA A 109 -16.15 0.19 6.18
C ALA A 109 -15.64 -1.19 6.62
N SER A 110 -16.55 -2.15 6.70
CA SER A 110 -16.24 -3.49 7.20
C SER A 110 -16.92 -4.55 6.34
N PRO A 111 -16.21 -5.64 6.00
CA PRO A 111 -16.78 -6.74 5.22
C PRO A 111 -17.85 -7.52 6.00
N PHE A 112 -17.88 -7.38 7.33
CA PHE A 112 -18.83 -8.04 8.22
C PHE A 112 -20.07 -7.18 8.51
N LYS A 113 -20.11 -5.94 8.01
CA LYS A 113 -21.25 -5.04 8.17
C LYS A 113 -21.97 -4.88 6.84
N ASN A 114 -23.26 -5.22 6.84
CA ASN A 114 -24.16 -4.97 5.72
C ASN A 114 -24.86 -3.60 5.82
N SER A 115 -24.55 -2.81 6.84
CA SER A 115 -25.08 -1.45 6.99
C SER A 115 -24.55 -0.54 5.89
N PRO A 116 -25.42 0.22 5.20
CA PRO A 116 -24.98 1.13 4.16
C PRO A 116 -24.22 2.33 4.75
N SER A 117 -23.29 2.86 3.96
CA SER A 117 -22.53 4.07 4.27
C SER A 117 -23.27 5.30 3.79
N ASN A 118 -23.66 6.17 4.73
CA ASN A 118 -24.20 7.49 4.40
C ASN A 118 -23.05 8.51 4.33
N ILE A 119 -22.87 9.10 3.16
CA ILE A 119 -21.87 10.13 2.87
C ILE A 119 -22.61 11.45 2.72
N SER A 120 -22.28 12.41 3.58
CA SER A 120 -22.80 13.77 3.48
C SER A 120 -22.15 14.46 2.28
N LEU A 121 -22.97 14.97 1.36
CA LEU A 121 -22.48 15.85 0.31
C LEU A 121 -22.52 17.28 0.83
N PRO A 122 -21.40 18.02 0.84
CA PRO A 122 -21.37 19.39 1.37
C PRO A 122 -22.37 20.30 0.66
N PHE A 123 -23.00 21.23 1.38
CA PHE A 123 -23.95 22.18 0.79
C PHE A 123 -23.33 22.93 -0.41
N SER A 124 -22.03 23.24 -0.32
CA SER A 124 -21.27 23.85 -1.41
C SER A 124 -21.28 22.99 -2.69
N PHE A 125 -21.27 21.66 -2.60
CA PHE A 125 -21.43 20.75 -3.74
C PHE A 125 -22.87 20.74 -4.26
N ILE A 126 -23.85 20.64 -3.35
CA ILE A 126 -25.28 20.59 -3.71
C ILE A 126 -25.71 21.87 -4.45
N ASP A 127 -25.36 23.04 -3.92
CA ASP A 127 -25.61 24.34 -4.56
C ASP A 127 -24.90 24.46 -5.90
N PHE A 128 -23.64 24.00 -5.99
CA PHE A 128 -22.87 24.04 -7.23
C PHE A 128 -23.51 23.20 -8.33
N TYR A 129 -23.91 21.97 -8.00
CA TYR A 129 -24.62 21.09 -8.93
C TYR A 129 -25.93 21.72 -9.42
N LYS A 130 -26.75 22.24 -8.49
CA LYS A 130 -28.04 22.86 -8.82
C LYS A 130 -27.87 24.06 -9.75
N LYS A 131 -26.89 24.92 -9.51
CA LYS A 131 -26.60 26.09 -10.37
C LYS A 131 -26.13 25.70 -11.77
N LYS A 132 -25.34 24.63 -11.90
CA LYS A 132 -24.77 24.19 -13.18
C LYS A 132 -25.71 23.32 -14.02
N LYS A 133 -26.51 22.47 -13.39
CA LYS A 133 -27.37 21.47 -14.08
C LYS A 133 -28.86 21.77 -13.98
N GLY A 134 -29.29 22.75 -13.18
CA GLY A 134 -30.69 23.13 -13.02
C GLY A 134 -31.58 22.09 -12.33
N SER A 135 -31.02 20.97 -11.86
CA SER A 135 -31.74 19.84 -11.26
C SER A 135 -31.18 19.49 -9.90
N ALA A 136 -31.96 18.76 -9.09
CA ALA A 136 -31.55 18.30 -7.77
C ALA A 136 -30.56 17.12 -7.87
N ILE A 137 -29.67 17.00 -6.88
CA ILE A 137 -28.73 15.86 -6.77
C ILE A 137 -29.45 14.51 -6.73
N GLU A 138 -30.60 14.44 -6.05
CA GLU A 138 -31.40 13.23 -5.99
C GLU A 138 -31.79 12.73 -7.40
N SER A 139 -32.15 13.65 -8.30
CA SER A 139 -32.49 13.32 -9.68
C SER A 139 -31.28 12.76 -10.44
N ALA A 140 -30.07 13.25 -10.17
CA ALA A 140 -28.84 12.74 -10.76
C ALA A 140 -28.55 11.30 -10.31
N ILE A 141 -28.66 11.03 -9.01
CA ILE A 141 -28.45 9.69 -8.44
C ILE A 141 -29.52 8.72 -8.97
N ARG A 142 -30.79 9.13 -9.01
CA ARG A 142 -31.88 8.32 -9.59
C ARG A 142 -31.63 8.00 -11.06
N ARG A 143 -31.13 8.96 -11.85
CA ARG A 143 -30.80 8.75 -13.27
C ARG A 143 -29.61 7.82 -13.49
N PHE A 144 -28.63 7.83 -12.58
CA PHE A 144 -27.50 6.91 -12.63
C PHE A 144 -27.95 5.44 -12.48
N ASN A 145 -29.07 5.20 -11.79
CA ASN A 145 -29.79 3.93 -11.75
C ASN A 145 -28.96 2.72 -11.29
N ASP A 146 -28.03 2.95 -10.35
CA ASP A 146 -27.30 1.88 -9.68
C ASP A 146 -28.07 1.44 -8.40
N PRO A 147 -28.45 0.16 -8.26
CA PRO A 147 -29.28 -0.32 -7.15
C PRO A 147 -28.61 -0.17 -5.77
N ASP A 148 -27.28 -0.08 -5.73
CA ASP A 148 -26.50 0.06 -4.51
C ASP A 148 -26.31 1.51 -4.07
N ILE A 149 -26.74 2.48 -4.88
CA ILE A 149 -26.48 3.90 -4.67
C ILE A 149 -27.80 4.65 -4.65
N LYS A 150 -28.11 5.25 -3.50
CA LYS A 150 -29.41 5.92 -3.30
C LYS A 150 -29.22 7.29 -2.66
N TRP A 151 -30.17 8.17 -2.91
CA TRP A 151 -30.33 9.36 -2.08
C TRP A 151 -31.18 9.01 -0.86
N SER A 152 -30.66 9.28 0.33
CA SER A 152 -31.41 9.04 1.58
C SER A 152 -32.37 10.19 1.88
N THR A 153 -33.43 9.90 2.64
CA THR A 153 -34.40 10.90 3.11
C THR A 153 -33.76 11.99 3.99
N GLN A 154 -32.58 11.73 4.55
CA GLN A 154 -31.80 12.66 5.35
C GLN A 154 -30.87 13.56 4.52
N GLY A 155 -30.96 13.51 3.18
CA GLY A 155 -30.14 14.36 2.30
C GLY A 155 -28.68 13.90 2.17
N MET A 156 -28.42 12.61 2.33
CA MET A 156 -27.08 12.01 2.18
C MET A 156 -27.04 11.00 1.03
N MET A 157 -25.88 10.89 0.37
CA MET A 157 -25.61 9.83 -0.59
C MET A 157 -25.35 8.52 0.16
N ARG A 158 -26.14 7.49 -0.13
CA ARG A 158 -26.10 6.20 0.55
C ARG A 158 -25.49 5.16 -0.38
N LEU A 159 -24.38 4.56 0.04
CA LEU A 159 -23.74 3.42 -0.62
C LEU A 159 -24.05 2.13 0.14
N SER A 160 -24.46 1.08 -0.56
CA SER A 160 -24.54 -0.27 0.01
C SER A 160 -23.14 -0.79 0.40
N SER A 161 -23.11 -1.89 1.17
CA SER A 161 -21.84 -2.56 1.48
C SER A 161 -21.15 -3.03 0.19
N GLU A 162 -21.91 -3.48 -0.81
CA GLU A 162 -21.37 -3.93 -2.10
C GLU A 162 -20.82 -2.77 -2.94
N ALA A 163 -21.51 -1.63 -3.01
CA ALA A 163 -20.94 -0.43 -3.63
C ALA A 163 -19.66 0.02 -2.94
N MET A 164 -19.61 0.00 -1.61
CA MET A 164 -18.38 0.34 -0.88
C MET A 164 -17.25 -0.65 -1.22
N LYS A 165 -17.50 -1.96 -1.21
CA LYS A 165 -16.51 -2.99 -1.59
C LYS A 165 -16.02 -2.80 -3.02
N ARG A 166 -16.88 -2.42 -3.97
CA ARG A 166 -16.50 -2.11 -5.36
C ARG A 166 -15.42 -1.03 -5.43
N LEU A 167 -15.47 0.00 -4.58
CA LEU A 167 -14.45 1.05 -4.53
C LEU A 167 -13.08 0.53 -4.04
N PHE A 168 -13.06 -0.49 -3.19
CA PHE A 168 -11.82 -1.10 -2.69
C PHE A 168 -11.22 -2.10 -3.67
N HIS A 169 -12.05 -2.73 -4.49
CA HIS A 169 -11.68 -3.90 -5.28
C HIS A 169 -10.42 -3.68 -6.14
N PRO A 170 -10.29 -2.63 -6.97
CA PRO A 170 -9.11 -2.45 -7.83
C PRO A 170 -7.80 -2.38 -7.03
N THR A 171 -7.80 -1.61 -5.94
CA THR A 171 -6.64 -1.43 -5.06
C THR A 171 -6.27 -2.74 -4.37
N VAL A 172 -7.27 -3.45 -3.82
CA VAL A 172 -7.06 -4.71 -3.09
C VAL A 172 -6.59 -5.83 -4.03
N GLU A 173 -7.15 -5.96 -5.22
CA GLU A 173 -6.67 -6.93 -6.22
C GLU A 173 -5.23 -6.65 -6.61
N LYS A 174 -4.86 -5.38 -6.77
CA LYS A 174 -3.47 -5.03 -7.11
C LYS A 174 -2.50 -5.44 -6.00
N ILE A 175 -2.86 -5.20 -4.74
CA ILE A 175 -2.06 -5.63 -3.58
C ILE A 175 -1.92 -7.16 -3.56
N LYS A 176 -3.03 -7.90 -3.72
CA LYS A 176 -3.01 -9.37 -3.75
C LYS A 176 -2.14 -9.91 -4.88
N SER A 177 -2.27 -9.34 -6.09
CA SER A 177 -1.44 -9.72 -7.23
C SER A 177 0.04 -9.54 -6.91
N THR A 178 0.43 -8.37 -6.39
CA THR A 178 1.85 -8.11 -6.09
C THR A 178 2.40 -8.99 -4.96
N ILE A 179 1.61 -9.29 -3.93
CA ILE A 179 2.00 -10.29 -2.92
C ILE A 179 2.21 -11.66 -3.58
N GLY A 180 1.29 -12.09 -4.45
CA GLY A 180 1.41 -13.33 -5.20
C GLY A 180 2.66 -13.38 -6.06
N ASP A 181 2.99 -12.29 -6.76
CA ASP A 181 4.19 -12.18 -7.59
C ASP A 181 5.47 -12.35 -6.76
N VAL A 182 5.53 -11.74 -5.56
CA VAL A 182 6.67 -11.89 -4.64
C VAL A 182 6.77 -13.33 -4.14
N LEU A 183 5.66 -13.95 -3.73
CA LEU A 183 5.65 -15.33 -3.22
C LEU A 183 5.99 -16.38 -4.27
N ASN A 184 5.73 -16.08 -5.55
CA ASN A 184 6.08 -16.96 -6.67
C ASN A 184 7.54 -16.79 -7.16
N SER A 185 8.27 -15.81 -6.62
CA SER A 185 9.67 -15.60 -6.99
C SER A 185 10.54 -16.80 -6.56
N PRO A 186 11.46 -17.28 -7.43
CA PRO A 186 12.31 -18.44 -7.11
C PRO A 186 13.23 -18.19 -5.91
N ASP A 187 13.56 -16.93 -5.64
CA ASP A 187 14.39 -16.49 -4.51
C ASP A 187 13.61 -16.42 -3.18
N VAL A 188 12.28 -16.50 -3.23
CA VAL A 188 11.37 -16.30 -2.11
C VAL A 188 10.68 -17.63 -1.78
N LYS A 189 11.45 -18.58 -1.21
CA LYS A 189 10.94 -19.87 -0.75
C LYS A 189 10.91 -19.95 0.76
N GLY A 190 9.96 -20.73 1.30
CA GLY A 190 9.86 -21.00 2.74
C GLY A 190 9.35 -19.81 3.55
N ILE A 191 8.50 -18.96 2.97
CA ILE A 191 7.83 -17.90 3.71
C ILE A 191 6.77 -18.52 4.61
N HIS A 192 6.80 -18.19 5.89
CA HIS A 192 5.85 -18.71 6.88
C HIS A 192 4.85 -17.65 7.35
N TYR A 193 5.27 -16.38 7.34
CA TYR A 193 4.50 -15.27 7.89
C TYR A 193 4.34 -14.12 6.90
N LEU A 194 3.18 -13.48 6.94
CA LEU A 194 2.90 -12.22 6.26
C LEU A 194 2.52 -11.19 7.32
N PHE A 195 3.33 -10.16 7.48
CA PHE A 195 3.03 -9.01 8.34
C PHE A 195 2.39 -7.93 7.49
N LEU A 196 1.11 -7.66 7.73
CA LEU A 196 0.38 -6.59 7.07
C LEU A 196 0.42 -5.34 7.96
N VAL A 197 1.13 -4.31 7.50
CA VAL A 197 1.42 -3.09 8.26
C VAL A 197 1.05 -1.83 7.46
N GLY A 198 1.23 -0.64 8.04
CA GLY A 198 0.88 0.64 7.42
C GLY A 198 -0.53 1.15 7.75
N GLY A 199 -0.79 2.42 7.44
CA GLY A 199 -2.06 3.07 7.78
C GLY A 199 -3.27 2.48 7.05
N PHE A 200 -3.10 1.96 5.84
CA PHE A 200 -4.19 1.31 5.11
C PHE A 200 -4.48 -0.10 5.63
N ALA A 201 -3.50 -0.76 6.26
CA ALA A 201 -3.70 -2.05 6.92
C ALA A 201 -4.64 -1.98 8.13
N GLU A 202 -5.02 -0.80 8.61
CA GLU A 202 -6.12 -0.62 9.57
C GLU A 202 -7.50 -0.93 8.96
N SER A 203 -7.63 -0.95 7.64
CA SER A 203 -8.91 -1.19 6.96
C SER A 203 -9.40 -2.63 7.16
N PRO A 204 -10.59 -2.84 7.77
CA PRO A 204 -11.13 -4.20 7.96
C PRO A 204 -11.38 -4.93 6.64
N ILE A 205 -11.69 -4.21 5.56
CA ILE A 205 -11.87 -4.78 4.22
C ILE A 205 -10.54 -5.35 3.71
N LEU A 206 -9.46 -4.55 3.77
CA LEU A 206 -8.13 -5.01 3.33
C LEU A 206 -7.67 -6.21 4.17
N GLN A 207 -7.79 -6.14 5.49
CA GLN A 207 -7.40 -7.23 6.39
C GLN A 207 -8.14 -8.53 6.04
N HIS A 208 -9.45 -8.47 5.82
CA HIS A 208 -10.25 -9.63 5.45
C HIS A 208 -9.83 -10.22 4.10
N GLU A 209 -9.62 -9.37 3.10
CA GLU A 209 -9.25 -9.81 1.75
C GLU A 209 -7.86 -10.45 1.69
N ILE A 210 -6.87 -9.88 2.40
CA ILE A 210 -5.53 -10.47 2.52
C ILE A 210 -5.57 -11.78 3.29
N ARG A 211 -6.33 -11.85 4.41
CA ARG A 211 -6.52 -13.10 5.13
C ARG A 211 -7.17 -14.17 4.26
N ARG A 212 -8.21 -13.81 3.51
CA ARG A 212 -8.92 -14.74 2.62
C ARG A 212 -8.02 -15.29 1.53
N ALA A 213 -7.14 -14.45 0.98
CA ALA A 213 -6.23 -14.85 -0.09
C ALA A 213 -5.05 -15.71 0.38
N PHE A 214 -4.48 -15.44 1.56
CA PHE A 214 -3.17 -15.98 1.94
C PHE A 214 -3.15 -16.82 3.21
N SER A 215 -4.22 -16.88 4.01
CA SER A 215 -4.19 -17.63 5.29
C SER A 215 -4.12 -19.15 5.12
N SER A 216 -4.39 -19.67 3.92
CA SER A 216 -4.22 -21.10 3.60
C SER A 216 -2.76 -21.51 3.42
N ILE A 217 -1.88 -20.54 3.13
CA ILE A 217 -0.46 -20.78 2.84
C ILE A 217 0.50 -20.09 3.81
N LEU A 218 0.06 -19.01 4.45
CA LEU A 218 0.87 -18.17 5.35
C LEU A 218 0.11 -17.84 6.63
N LYS A 219 0.83 -17.64 7.73
CA LYS A 219 0.26 -17.00 8.92
C LYS A 219 0.22 -15.48 8.74
N VAL A 220 -0.97 -14.96 8.46
CA VAL A 220 -1.19 -13.50 8.32
C VAL A 220 -1.29 -12.84 9.70
N ILE A 221 -0.32 -11.98 10.00
CA ILE A 221 -0.21 -11.21 11.23
C ILE A 221 -0.48 -9.74 10.93
N ILE A 222 -1.34 -9.13 11.74
CA ILE A 222 -1.62 -7.70 11.71
C ILE A 222 -1.30 -7.19 13.12
N PRO A 223 -0.23 -6.42 13.30
CA PRO A 223 0.15 -5.91 14.62
C PRO A 223 -0.94 -5.04 15.24
N GLN A 224 -0.95 -4.94 16.57
CA GLN A 224 -1.72 -3.91 17.26
C GLN A 224 -1.10 -2.54 16.96
N ASP A 225 -1.93 -1.50 16.88
CA ASP A 225 -1.51 -0.14 16.52
C ASP A 225 -0.62 -0.12 15.26
N VAL A 226 -1.19 -0.59 14.15
CA VAL A 226 -0.48 -0.82 12.90
C VAL A 226 0.33 0.41 12.45
N SER A 227 -0.28 1.60 12.53
CA SER A 227 0.38 2.87 12.21
C SER A 227 1.55 3.21 13.14
N LEU A 228 1.46 2.86 14.43
CA LEU A 228 2.51 3.12 15.42
C LEU A 228 3.67 2.10 15.30
N THR A 229 3.39 0.89 14.81
CA THR A 229 4.38 -0.18 14.66
C THR A 229 5.53 0.24 13.75
N ILE A 230 5.24 0.94 12.65
CA ILE A 230 6.27 1.47 11.73
C ILE A 230 7.17 2.48 12.46
N LEU A 231 6.58 3.40 13.23
CA LEU A 231 7.34 4.40 13.99
C LEU A 231 8.21 3.76 15.08
N LYS A 232 7.68 2.77 15.81
CA LYS A 232 8.44 2.00 16.80
C LYS A 232 9.64 1.32 16.16
N GLY A 233 9.43 0.65 15.02
CA GLY A 233 10.51 0.02 14.25
C GLY A 233 11.57 1.03 13.80
N ALA A 234 11.17 2.21 13.33
CA ALA A 234 12.09 3.26 12.92
C ALA A 234 12.95 3.78 14.08
N VAL A 235 12.36 3.96 15.28
CA VAL A 235 13.10 4.37 16.48
C VAL A 235 14.10 3.30 16.90
N LEU A 236 13.69 2.01 16.92
CA LEU A 236 14.58 0.90 17.25
C LEU A 236 15.75 0.80 16.26
N PHE A 237 15.46 0.93 14.95
CA PHE A 237 16.51 0.95 13.93
C PHE A 237 17.44 2.16 14.06
N GLY A 238 16.94 3.32 14.48
CA GLY A 238 17.76 4.49 14.76
C GLY A 238 18.68 4.31 15.98
N LEU A 239 18.27 3.52 16.96
CA LEU A 239 19.09 3.17 18.13
C LEU A 239 20.17 2.14 17.78
N ASP A 240 19.84 1.15 16.95
CA ASP A 240 20.78 0.16 16.46
C ASP A 240 20.56 -0.16 14.97
N PRO A 241 21.27 0.53 14.07
CA PRO A 241 21.19 0.28 12.63
C PRO A 241 21.77 -1.09 12.21
N THR A 242 22.56 -1.73 13.07
CA THR A 242 23.23 -3.01 12.76
C THR A 242 22.27 -4.20 12.75
N ILE A 243 21.04 -3.99 13.22
CA ILE A 243 19.97 -4.99 13.22
C ILE A 243 19.62 -5.48 11.81
N VAL A 244 19.79 -4.64 10.78
CA VAL A 244 19.71 -5.07 9.37
C VAL A 244 21.13 -5.14 8.82
N ASN A 245 21.72 -6.32 8.89
CA ASN A 245 23.13 -6.54 8.58
C ASN A 245 23.39 -6.79 7.09
N VAL A 246 22.39 -7.24 6.33
CA VAL A 246 22.51 -7.55 4.90
C VAL A 246 21.33 -6.98 4.12
N ARG A 247 21.62 -6.23 3.05
CA ARG A 247 20.64 -5.63 2.15
C ARG A 247 20.87 -6.05 0.70
N ARG A 248 19.85 -5.97 -0.15
CA ARG A 248 19.98 -6.17 -1.59
C ARG A 248 20.18 -4.82 -2.29
N SER A 249 21.22 -4.71 -3.10
CA SER A 249 21.50 -3.46 -3.82
C SER A 249 20.38 -3.14 -4.81
N ARG A 250 19.86 -1.91 -4.77
CA ARG A 250 18.76 -1.48 -5.66
C ARG A 250 19.23 -1.17 -7.07
N LEU A 251 20.52 -0.88 -7.23
CA LEU A 251 21.13 -0.45 -8.47
C LEU A 251 22.51 -1.10 -8.64
N THR A 252 23.02 -1.09 -9.86
CA THR A 252 24.42 -1.44 -10.13
C THR A 252 25.28 -0.19 -9.88
N TYR A 253 26.30 -0.32 -9.03
CA TYR A 253 27.27 0.74 -8.75
C TYR A 253 28.62 0.39 -9.37
N GLY A 254 29.29 1.41 -9.89
CA GLY A 254 30.53 1.25 -10.63
C GLY A 254 31.08 2.60 -11.06
N VAL A 255 32.21 2.59 -11.76
CA VAL A 255 32.85 3.79 -12.29
C VAL A 255 33.12 3.64 -13.78
N SER A 256 33.22 4.77 -14.45
CA SER A 256 33.64 4.82 -15.86
C SER A 256 35.16 4.68 -15.92
N VAL A 257 35.65 3.68 -16.65
CA VAL A 257 37.09 3.40 -16.81
C VAL A 257 37.50 3.38 -18.28
N LEU A 258 38.81 3.51 -18.49
CA LEU A 258 39.47 3.40 -19.78
C LEU A 258 40.32 2.11 -19.78
N ASN A 259 39.95 1.12 -20.58
CA ASN A 259 40.74 -0.12 -20.75
C ASN A 259 41.21 -0.31 -22.19
N ARG A 260 42.08 -1.30 -22.42
CA ARG A 260 42.51 -1.69 -23.78
C ARG A 260 41.29 -2.06 -24.63
N TYR A 261 41.26 -1.54 -25.86
CA TYR A 261 40.21 -1.88 -26.81
C TYR A 261 40.36 -3.35 -27.27
N VAL A 262 39.23 -4.05 -27.41
CA VAL A 262 39.17 -5.44 -27.85
C VAL A 262 38.08 -5.51 -28.91
N SER A 263 38.46 -5.78 -30.16
CA SER A 263 37.59 -5.56 -31.32
C SER A 263 36.29 -6.36 -31.32
N ASP A 264 36.28 -7.55 -30.71
CA ASP A 264 35.12 -8.46 -30.70
C ASP A 264 34.23 -8.30 -29.45
N TYR A 265 34.63 -7.44 -28.51
CA TYR A 265 33.94 -7.27 -27.23
C TYR A 265 33.52 -5.81 -26.97
N HIS A 266 34.34 -4.84 -27.36
CA HIS A 266 34.08 -3.43 -27.14
C HIS A 266 33.38 -2.78 -28.35
N PRO A 267 32.40 -1.88 -28.13
CA PRO A 267 31.75 -1.16 -29.22
C PRO A 267 32.74 -0.26 -29.98
N PRO A 268 32.80 -0.33 -31.33
CA PRO A 268 33.72 0.48 -32.13
C PRO A 268 33.58 1.99 -31.91
N GLU A 269 32.37 2.47 -31.62
CA GLU A 269 32.07 3.87 -31.31
C GLU A 269 32.72 4.38 -30.02
N LYS A 270 33.13 3.48 -29.11
CA LYS A 270 33.82 3.82 -27.85
C LYS A 270 35.34 3.75 -27.97
N LYS A 271 35.86 3.42 -29.16
CA LYS A 271 37.30 3.31 -29.43
C LYS A 271 37.96 4.69 -29.47
N ILE A 272 39.04 4.85 -28.71
CA ILE A 272 39.91 6.01 -28.72
C ILE A 272 41.34 5.54 -28.99
N VAL A 273 42.02 6.18 -29.94
CA VAL A 273 43.44 5.92 -30.21
C VAL A 273 44.27 7.03 -29.60
N LYS A 274 45.20 6.67 -28.71
CA LYS A 274 46.15 7.60 -28.10
C LYS A 274 47.53 6.94 -28.02
N ASP A 275 48.57 7.62 -28.47
CA ASP A 275 49.95 7.14 -28.48
C ASP A 275 50.11 5.77 -29.17
N ASN A 276 49.43 5.58 -30.32
CA ASN A 276 49.33 4.31 -31.07
C ASN A 276 48.74 3.12 -30.29
N ILE A 277 48.08 3.39 -29.15
CA ILE A 277 47.38 2.39 -28.37
C ILE A 277 45.87 2.62 -28.51
N GLU A 278 45.15 1.53 -28.77
CA GLU A 278 43.69 1.52 -28.82
C GLU A 278 43.11 1.29 -27.42
N TRP A 279 42.26 2.21 -27.00
CA TRP A 279 41.53 2.20 -25.74
C TRP A 279 40.03 2.18 -26.00
N CYS A 280 39.26 1.63 -25.08
CA CYS A 280 37.82 1.76 -25.03
C CYS A 280 37.46 2.68 -23.87
N ALA A 281 36.85 3.82 -24.18
CA ALA A 281 36.36 4.75 -23.17
C ALA A 281 34.98 4.36 -22.67
N ASP A 282 34.62 4.89 -21.51
CA ASP A 282 33.29 4.72 -20.92
C ASP A 282 32.88 3.25 -20.74
N ILE A 283 33.83 2.42 -20.30
CA ILE A 283 33.51 1.09 -19.80
C ILE A 283 32.96 1.28 -18.39
N PHE A 284 31.75 0.78 -18.16
CA PHE A 284 31.19 0.77 -16.82
C PHE A 284 31.74 -0.43 -16.04
N ASP A 285 32.78 -0.17 -15.24
CA ASP A 285 33.38 -1.16 -14.36
C ASP A 285 32.57 -1.28 -13.07
N LYS A 286 32.04 -2.47 -12.81
CA LYS A 286 30.96 -2.70 -11.84
C LYS A 286 31.54 -3.24 -10.54
N PHE A 287 31.24 -2.56 -9.45
CA PHE A 287 31.64 -2.91 -8.09
C PHE A 287 30.55 -3.70 -7.36
N VAL A 288 29.31 -3.25 -7.55
CA VAL A 288 28.12 -3.86 -6.96
C VAL A 288 27.09 -4.03 -8.06
N LEU A 289 26.53 -5.22 -8.20
CA LEU A 289 25.44 -5.47 -9.13
C LEU A 289 24.09 -5.18 -8.48
N VAL A 290 23.11 -4.79 -9.29
CA VAL A 290 21.70 -4.82 -8.87
C VAL A 290 21.36 -6.19 -8.31
N ASP A 291 20.59 -6.22 -7.23
CA ASP A 291 20.22 -7.39 -6.46
C ASP A 291 21.41 -8.11 -5.78
N GLN A 292 22.65 -7.59 -5.81
CA GLN A 292 23.73 -8.18 -5.00
C GLN A 292 23.46 -8.01 -3.50
N SER A 293 23.73 -9.06 -2.71
CA SER A 293 23.68 -8.97 -1.24
C SER A 293 24.91 -8.23 -0.74
N ILE A 294 24.70 -7.18 0.05
CA ILE A 294 25.76 -6.34 0.61
C ILE A 294 25.60 -6.34 2.13
N GLY A 295 26.64 -6.79 2.81
CA GLY A 295 26.78 -6.79 4.26
C GLY A 295 27.28 -5.46 4.79
N LEU A 296 26.90 -5.16 6.03
CA LEU A 296 27.46 -4.01 6.76
C LEU A 296 28.96 -4.22 6.98
N GLY A 297 29.77 -3.31 6.42
CA GLY A 297 31.24 -3.37 6.49
C GLY A 297 31.91 -3.95 5.24
N ASP A 298 31.14 -4.37 4.23
CA ASP A 298 31.70 -4.80 2.94
C ASP A 298 32.44 -3.63 2.25
N THR A 299 33.62 -3.92 1.72
CA THR A 299 34.44 -2.98 0.94
C THR A 299 34.66 -3.53 -0.46
N VAL A 300 34.62 -2.67 -1.48
CA VAL A 300 34.90 -3.01 -2.88
C VAL A 300 36.25 -2.45 -3.32
#